data_AF-A0A7I7SXM6-F1
#
_entry.id   AF-A0A7I7SXM6-F1
#
_cell.length_a   1.000
_cell.length_b   1.000
_cell.length_c   1.000
_cell.angle_alpha   90.00
_cell.angle_beta   90.00
_cell.angle_gamma   90.00
#
_symmetry.space_group_name_H-M   'P 1'
#
loop_
_entity.id
_entity.type
_entity.pdbx_description
1 polymer ?
#
loop_
_entity_poly.entity_id
_entity_poly.type
_entity_poly.pdbx_seq_one_letter_code
_entity_poly.pdbx_strand_id
1 'polypeptide(L)'
;MKSLAAMKSTARPTVAGSVSTTDSAVVAGSVSTVRSAVVANSIATVGSSVVAGAIATAGSAVVAGSVATAGSAVVAGSVATMGSAVIAGSALTVLSVRLRECVACLACFACRRCAGCVGCARCTDCVGCVGCYNCSGLRNAVGLKDVHA
;
A
#
# COMPACT_ATOMS: atom_id res chain seq x y z
N MET A 1 -17.04 23.05 -8.71
CA MET A 1 -16.12 24.05 -8.11
C MET A 1 -16.16 23.77 -6.61
N LYS A 2 -15.18 23.05 -6.03
CA LYS A 2 -13.86 23.51 -5.55
C LYS A 2 -13.96 24.31 -4.23
N SER A 3 -13.81 23.62 -3.11
CA SER A 3 -13.40 24.03 -1.74
C SER A 3 -13.52 22.77 -0.85
N LEU A 4 -12.47 22.18 -0.25
CA LEU A 4 -11.07 22.56 -0.03
C LEU A 4 -10.83 23.68 1.00
N ALA A 5 -11.41 23.52 2.19
CA ALA A 5 -11.00 24.04 3.52
C ALA A 5 -12.00 23.53 4.58
N ALA A 6 -11.69 23.21 5.83
CA ALA A 6 -10.42 22.93 6.53
C ALA A 6 -10.77 21.94 7.67
N MET A 7 -9.98 20.91 7.98
CA MET A 7 -8.91 20.99 8.99
C MET A 7 -9.14 22.02 10.11
N LYS A 8 -10.24 21.92 10.88
CA LYS A 8 -10.41 22.69 12.12
C LYS A 8 -9.97 21.87 13.33
N SER A 9 -8.65 21.87 13.55
CA SER A 9 -8.03 21.35 14.76
C SER A 9 -8.21 22.34 15.92
N THR A 10 -9.12 22.04 16.86
CA THR A 10 -9.30 22.82 18.10
C THR A 10 -9.63 21.97 19.34
N ALA A 11 -9.45 20.65 19.29
CA ALA A 11 -9.59 19.73 20.44
C ALA A 11 -8.56 18.59 20.37
N ARG A 12 -8.18 18.02 21.52
CA ARG A 12 -6.97 17.19 21.70
C ARG A 12 -7.23 15.70 21.38
N PRO A 13 -6.55 15.08 20.39
CA PRO A 13 -6.88 13.72 19.93
C PRO A 13 -6.05 12.60 20.57
N THR A 14 -6.73 11.57 21.10
CA THR A 14 -6.15 10.34 21.72
C THR A 14 -7.28 9.32 21.99
N VAL A 15 -7.02 8.01 21.88
CA VAL A 15 -8.06 6.95 21.90
C VAL A 15 -7.55 5.62 22.50
N ALA A 16 -8.45 4.88 23.17
CA ALA A 16 -8.48 3.41 23.31
C ALA A 16 -9.89 2.97 23.77
N GLY A 17 -10.43 1.79 23.47
CA GLY A 17 -10.11 0.79 22.44
C GLY A 17 -11.34 0.55 21.54
N SER A 18 -11.21 0.23 20.24
CA SER A 18 -12.27 0.61 19.28
C SER A 18 -12.97 -0.45 18.41
N VAL A 19 -14.26 -0.19 18.17
CA VAL A 19 -15.12 -0.68 17.07
C VAL A 19 -15.96 0.56 16.64
N SER A 20 -16.13 0.85 15.35
CA SER A 20 -16.81 2.04 14.74
C SER A 20 -15.94 3.28 14.40
N THR A 21 -16.61 4.44 14.29
CA THR A 21 -16.49 5.50 13.26
C THR A 21 -16.67 6.89 13.92
N THR A 22 -16.33 8.09 13.39
CA THR A 22 -16.00 8.62 12.04
C THR A 22 -15.00 9.81 12.16
N ASP A 23 -14.71 10.54 11.07
CA ASP A 23 -13.98 11.83 10.97
C ASP A 23 -13.02 12.12 12.15
N SER A 24 -11.86 11.45 12.19
CA SER A 24 -11.19 11.03 13.45
C SER A 24 -9.77 11.56 13.69
N ALA A 25 -9.23 11.33 14.90
CA ALA A 25 -7.80 11.45 15.20
C ALA A 25 -7.30 10.64 16.44
N VAL A 26 -6.11 10.02 16.30
CA VAL A 26 -5.23 9.28 17.25
C VAL A 26 -5.87 8.08 17.99
N VAL A 27 -6.18 7.03 17.23
CA VAL A 27 -6.89 5.75 17.53
C VAL A 27 -6.12 4.72 18.39
N ALA A 28 -6.82 3.73 18.97
CA ALA A 28 -6.29 2.41 19.35
C ALA A 28 -7.39 1.31 19.39
N GLY A 29 -7.04 0.02 19.13
CA GLY A 29 -7.88 -1.19 19.26
C GLY A 29 -8.92 -1.52 18.16
N SER A 30 -8.93 -0.83 17.01
CA SER A 30 -10.03 -0.70 16.00
C SER A 30 -10.77 -1.90 15.37
N VAL A 31 -12.05 -1.65 15.07
CA VAL A 31 -12.88 -2.36 14.07
C VAL A 31 -13.87 -1.37 13.38
N SER A 32 -13.51 -0.83 12.20
CA SER A 32 -14.40 -0.18 11.20
C SER A 32 -14.57 1.34 11.26
N THR A 33 -13.55 2.09 10.84
CA THR A 33 -13.44 3.57 10.94
C THR A 33 -13.57 4.29 9.59
N VAL A 34 -13.87 5.60 9.57
CA VAL A 34 -13.88 6.44 8.35
C VAL A 34 -13.33 7.85 8.66
N ARG A 35 -12.57 8.48 7.75
CA ARG A 35 -11.95 9.85 7.80
C ARG A 35 -11.02 10.23 8.99
N SER A 36 -10.75 9.30 9.88
CA SER A 36 -9.40 8.92 10.37
C SER A 36 -8.22 9.93 10.47
N ALA A 37 -7.53 9.86 11.62
CA ALA A 37 -6.08 10.07 11.73
C ALA A 37 -5.48 9.21 12.86
N VAL A 38 -4.18 8.91 12.71
CA VAL A 38 -3.28 7.92 13.37
C VAL A 38 -3.92 6.72 14.10
N VAL A 39 -3.90 5.56 13.45
CA VAL A 39 -4.57 4.30 13.84
C VAL A 39 -3.80 3.42 14.85
N ALA A 40 -4.52 2.56 15.56
CA ALA A 40 -4.20 1.13 15.82
C ALA A 40 -5.54 0.42 16.14
N ASN A 41 -5.78 -0.89 16.00
CA ASN A 41 -5.23 -1.95 15.16
C ASN A 41 -6.48 -2.74 14.71
N SER A 42 -6.67 -3.02 13.41
CA SER A 42 -7.89 -2.51 12.73
C SER A 42 -8.69 -3.49 11.86
N ILE A 43 -10.02 -3.37 11.82
CA ILE A 43 -10.92 -4.14 10.92
C ILE A 43 -12.21 -3.34 10.57
N ALA A 44 -12.36 -2.46 9.58
CA ALA A 44 -11.57 -2.10 8.41
C ALA A 44 -11.95 -0.66 7.96
N THR A 45 -11.02 0.14 7.42
CA THR A 45 -11.12 1.63 7.54
C THR A 45 -10.91 2.44 6.26
N VAL A 46 -11.68 3.53 6.08
CA VAL A 46 -11.69 4.38 4.87
C VAL A 46 -11.19 5.82 5.12
N GLY A 47 -10.19 6.32 4.39
CA GLY A 47 -9.86 7.76 4.37
C GLY A 47 -8.84 8.24 5.41
N SER A 48 -7.71 7.54 5.63
CA SER A 48 -6.80 7.80 6.76
C SER A 48 -5.50 8.51 6.42
N SER A 49 -4.93 9.23 7.40
CA SER A 49 -3.54 9.73 7.30
C SER A 49 -2.49 8.64 7.57
N VAL A 50 -2.57 7.94 8.71
CA VAL A 50 -1.60 6.90 9.11
C VAL A 50 -2.33 5.69 9.70
N VAL A 51 -2.07 4.50 9.15
CA VAL A 51 -2.66 3.21 9.55
C VAL A 51 -1.58 2.28 10.10
N ALA A 52 -1.81 1.62 11.24
CA ALA A 52 -0.88 0.63 11.81
C ALA A 52 -1.64 -0.63 12.29
N GLY A 53 -1.36 -1.78 11.69
CA GLY A 53 -2.08 -3.03 11.95
C GLY A 53 -3.52 -2.97 11.43
N ALA A 54 -3.83 -3.58 10.29
CA ALA A 54 -5.21 -3.62 9.78
C ALA A 54 -5.54 -4.85 8.91
N ILE A 55 -6.75 -5.39 8.99
CA ILE A 55 -7.22 -6.44 8.09
C ILE A 55 -7.62 -5.85 6.73
N ALA A 56 -8.38 -4.75 6.70
CA ALA A 56 -8.73 -4.08 5.44
C ALA A 56 -8.69 -2.55 5.57
N THR A 57 -8.12 -1.89 4.57
CA THR A 57 -7.92 -0.43 4.53
C THR A 57 -8.22 0.10 3.13
N ALA A 58 -8.93 1.22 3.03
CA ALA A 58 -9.18 1.92 1.78
C ALA A 58 -8.80 3.41 1.87
N GLY A 59 -8.22 3.97 0.80
CA GLY A 59 -8.06 5.43 0.66
C GLY A 59 -7.19 6.06 1.75
N SER A 60 -5.98 5.55 2.01
CA SER A 60 -5.12 6.04 3.13
C SER A 60 -3.75 6.55 2.67
N ALA A 61 -3.19 7.56 3.35
CA ALA A 61 -1.90 8.14 2.95
C ALA A 61 -0.72 7.24 3.34
N VAL A 62 -0.67 6.73 4.57
CA VAL A 62 0.39 5.82 5.04
C VAL A 62 -0.25 4.60 5.72
N VAL A 63 0.24 3.41 5.42
CA VAL A 63 -0.21 2.13 6.01
C VAL A 63 1.00 1.28 6.40
N ALA A 64 1.01 0.75 7.62
CA ALA A 64 2.04 -0.16 8.12
C ALA A 64 1.40 -1.45 8.68
N GLY A 65 1.80 -2.62 8.18
CA GLY A 65 1.31 -3.93 8.64
C GLY A 65 -0.19 -4.13 8.34
N SER A 66 -0.55 -4.62 7.15
CA SER A 66 -1.97 -4.86 6.81
C SER A 66 -2.24 -6.10 5.96
N VAL A 67 -3.40 -6.75 6.12
CA VAL A 67 -3.77 -7.91 5.31
C VAL A 67 -4.23 -7.49 3.91
N ALA A 68 -5.17 -6.55 3.81
CA ALA A 68 -5.65 -6.02 2.53
C ALA A 68 -5.65 -4.48 2.53
N THR A 69 -5.08 -3.88 1.48
CA THR A 69 -5.05 -2.41 1.31
C THR A 69 -5.45 -2.03 -0.11
N ALA A 70 -6.38 -1.08 -0.26
CA ALA A 70 -6.81 -0.54 -1.55
C ALA A 70 -6.60 0.98 -1.59
N GLY A 71 -6.01 1.50 -2.66
CA GLY A 71 -5.93 2.94 -2.92
C GLY A 71 -5.16 3.72 -1.86
N SER A 72 -3.87 3.40 -1.61
CA SER A 72 -3.07 4.09 -0.59
C SER A 72 -1.78 4.71 -1.14
N ALA A 73 -1.30 5.81 -0.56
CA ALA A 73 -0.12 6.49 -1.09
C ALA A 73 1.19 5.76 -0.71
N VAL A 74 1.34 5.33 0.53
CA VAL A 74 2.51 4.59 1.03
C VAL A 74 2.06 3.39 1.85
N VAL A 75 2.63 2.21 1.59
CA VAL A 75 2.36 0.96 2.31
C VAL A 75 3.68 0.29 2.71
N ALA A 76 3.79 -0.16 3.96
CA ALA A 76 4.95 -0.89 4.48
C ALA A 76 4.50 -2.18 5.18
N GLY A 77 4.86 -3.35 4.66
CA GLY A 77 4.42 -4.63 5.20
C GLY A 77 2.93 -4.88 4.93
N SER A 78 2.55 -5.54 3.83
CA SER A 78 1.15 -5.99 3.64
C SER A 78 0.98 -7.32 2.90
N VAL A 79 -0.08 -8.07 3.19
CA VAL A 79 -0.31 -9.35 2.48
C VAL A 79 -0.80 -9.08 1.06
N ALA A 80 -1.85 -8.27 0.88
CA ALA A 80 -2.42 -7.90 -0.40
C ALA A 80 -2.55 -6.36 -0.52
N THR A 81 -2.14 -5.81 -1.66
CA THR A 81 -2.26 -4.36 -1.93
C THR A 81 -2.71 -4.10 -3.37
N MET A 82 -3.71 -3.24 -3.56
CA MET A 82 -4.21 -2.84 -4.87
C MET A 82 -4.18 -1.32 -5.04
N GLY A 83 -3.63 -0.83 -6.14
CA GLY A 83 -3.69 0.58 -6.53
C GLY A 83 -2.95 1.51 -5.56
N SER A 84 -1.70 1.22 -5.20
CA SER A 84 -0.93 2.06 -4.26
C SER A 84 0.34 2.65 -4.88
N ALA A 85 0.72 3.87 -4.47
CA ALA A 85 1.81 4.59 -5.13
C ALA A 85 3.20 4.08 -4.74
N VAL A 86 3.44 3.85 -3.44
CA VAL A 86 4.70 3.31 -2.90
C VAL A 86 4.43 2.13 -1.97
N ILE A 87 5.16 1.03 -2.15
CA ILE A 87 5.06 -0.18 -1.33
C ILE A 87 6.47 -0.66 -0.94
N ALA A 88 6.67 -0.99 0.33
CA ALA A 88 7.87 -1.65 0.86
C ALA A 88 7.48 -2.93 1.61
N GLY A 89 7.78 -4.09 1.01
CA GLY A 89 7.44 -5.41 1.55
C GLY A 89 5.95 -5.73 1.48
N SER A 90 5.50 -6.39 0.42
CA SER A 90 4.16 -6.98 0.35
C SER A 90 4.14 -8.37 -0.31
N ALA A 91 3.20 -9.24 0.05
CA ALA A 91 3.15 -10.62 -0.45
C ALA A 91 2.35 -10.80 -1.76
N LEU A 92 1.47 -9.86 -2.08
CA LEU A 92 0.75 -9.74 -3.34
C LEU A 92 0.45 -8.26 -3.61
N THR A 93 0.74 -7.78 -4.80
CA THR A 93 0.57 -6.37 -5.18
C THR A 93 0.02 -6.23 -6.60
N VAL A 94 -0.89 -5.29 -6.80
CA VAL A 94 -1.60 -5.08 -8.07
C VAL A 94 -1.64 -3.58 -8.40
N LEU A 95 -1.38 -3.22 -9.67
CA LEU A 95 -1.53 -1.84 -10.20
C LEU A 95 -0.85 -0.75 -9.35
N SER A 96 0.40 -0.98 -8.94
CA SER A 96 1.14 -0.11 -8.02
C SER A 96 2.42 0.46 -8.64
N VAL A 97 2.92 1.62 -8.19
CA VAL A 97 3.83 2.48 -8.99
C VAL A 97 5.30 2.47 -8.57
N ARG A 98 5.61 2.15 -7.32
CA ARG A 98 6.99 1.97 -6.80
C ARG A 98 6.98 0.89 -5.73
N LEU A 99 7.61 -0.24 -6.00
CA LEU A 99 7.64 -1.37 -5.07
C LEU A 99 9.07 -1.70 -4.65
N ARG A 100 9.25 -2.13 -3.41
CA ARG A 100 10.47 -2.74 -2.89
C ARG A 100 10.14 -4.06 -2.21
N GLU A 101 10.97 -5.08 -2.43
CA GLU A 101 10.99 -6.32 -1.64
C GLU A 101 9.61 -7.01 -1.55
N CYS A 102 8.82 -6.93 -2.63
CA CYS A 102 7.52 -7.57 -2.71
C CYS A 102 7.60 -8.95 -3.36
N VAL A 103 6.77 -9.86 -2.91
CA VAL A 103 6.44 -11.13 -3.59
C VAL A 103 5.16 -10.89 -4.40
N ALA A 104 5.03 -11.56 -5.55
CA ALA A 104 3.89 -11.51 -6.48
C ALA A 104 3.43 -10.07 -6.84
N CYS A 105 3.97 -9.50 -7.92
CA CYS A 105 3.56 -8.18 -8.42
C CYS A 105 2.79 -8.34 -9.74
N LEU A 106 1.59 -7.77 -9.88
CA LEU A 106 0.78 -7.81 -11.09
C LEU A 106 0.61 -6.39 -11.67
N ALA A 107 0.93 -6.21 -12.96
CA ALA A 107 0.71 -4.95 -13.68
C ALA A 107 1.26 -3.70 -12.96
N CYS A 108 2.41 -3.83 -12.30
CA CYS A 108 3.03 -2.75 -11.52
C CYS A 108 4.09 -2.00 -12.33
N PHE A 109 4.34 -0.75 -11.95
CA PHE A 109 5.44 0.07 -12.47
C PHE A 109 6.60 0.07 -11.47
N ALA A 110 7.82 0.06 -12.00
CA ALA A 110 9.10 0.24 -11.33
C ALA A 110 9.27 -0.44 -9.96
N CYS A 111 9.11 -1.77 -9.93
CA CYS A 111 9.51 -2.64 -8.83
C CYS A 111 11.03 -2.66 -8.62
N ARG A 112 11.49 -2.90 -7.39
CA ARG A 112 12.91 -3.12 -7.04
C ARG A 112 13.07 -4.31 -6.10
N ARG A 113 13.96 -5.25 -6.42
CA ARG A 113 14.20 -6.48 -5.61
C ARG A 113 12.93 -7.29 -5.30
N CYS A 114 11.96 -7.32 -6.22
CA CYS A 114 10.72 -8.09 -6.05
C CYS A 114 10.85 -9.50 -6.63
N ALA A 115 10.03 -10.45 -6.16
CA ALA A 115 9.96 -11.82 -6.66
C ALA A 115 8.59 -12.10 -7.31
N GLY A 116 8.56 -12.75 -8.47
CA GLY A 116 7.32 -13.16 -9.14
C GLY A 116 6.54 -11.99 -9.76
N CYS A 117 7.21 -11.09 -10.49
CA CYS A 117 6.52 -10.01 -11.21
C CYS A 117 5.87 -10.52 -12.50
N VAL A 118 4.61 -10.18 -12.75
CA VAL A 118 3.86 -10.50 -13.97
C VAL A 118 3.36 -9.21 -14.62
N GLY A 119 3.66 -9.01 -15.90
CA GLY A 119 3.17 -7.84 -16.67
C GLY A 119 3.64 -6.48 -16.14
N CYS A 120 4.74 -6.43 -15.40
CA CYS A 120 5.25 -5.20 -14.78
C CYS A 120 6.19 -4.43 -15.73
N ALA A 121 6.36 -3.12 -15.54
CA ALA A 121 7.21 -2.27 -16.37
C ALA A 121 8.32 -1.57 -15.56
N ARG A 122 9.50 -1.30 -16.15
CA ARG A 122 10.61 -0.52 -15.54
C ARG A 122 11.19 -1.09 -14.23
N CYS A 123 11.13 -2.41 -14.02
CA CYS A 123 11.61 -3.05 -12.79
C CYS A 123 13.15 -3.19 -12.74
N THR A 124 13.74 -3.19 -11.54
CA THR A 124 15.18 -3.47 -11.34
C THR A 124 15.42 -4.59 -10.31
N ASP A 125 16.43 -5.43 -10.53
CA ASP A 125 16.89 -6.48 -9.58
C ASP A 125 15.82 -7.51 -9.18
N CYS A 126 14.79 -7.70 -10.01
CA CYS A 126 13.68 -8.61 -9.68
C CYS A 126 13.98 -10.07 -10.08
N VAL A 127 13.37 -11.00 -9.35
CA VAL A 127 13.51 -12.45 -9.55
C VAL A 127 12.22 -13.04 -10.10
N GLY A 128 12.29 -13.96 -11.07
CA GLY A 128 11.07 -14.67 -11.53
C GLY A 128 10.08 -13.81 -12.31
N CYS A 129 10.56 -12.90 -13.15
CA CYS A 129 9.70 -12.03 -13.95
C CYS A 129 9.10 -12.74 -15.17
N VAL A 130 7.81 -12.50 -15.43
CA VAL A 130 7.03 -13.02 -16.56
C VAL A 130 6.31 -11.89 -17.29
N GLY A 131 6.48 -11.79 -18.61
CA GLY A 131 5.82 -10.78 -19.44
C GLY A 131 6.13 -9.32 -19.06
N CYS A 132 7.26 -9.07 -18.43
CA CYS A 132 7.64 -7.74 -17.95
C CYS A 132 8.37 -6.92 -19.02
N TYR A 133 8.14 -5.61 -19.04
CA TYR A 133 8.62 -4.67 -20.06
C TYR A 133 9.73 -3.74 -19.53
N ASN A 134 10.81 -3.61 -20.29
CA ASN A 134 11.90 -2.65 -20.06
C ASN A 134 12.50 -2.71 -18.63
N CYS A 135 13.03 -3.86 -18.25
CA CYS A 135 13.52 -4.14 -16.89
C CYS A 135 15.06 -4.31 -16.86
N SER A 136 15.69 -4.20 -15.70
CA SER A 136 17.15 -4.31 -15.54
C SER A 136 17.55 -5.21 -14.36
N GLY A 137 18.75 -5.79 -14.39
CA GLY A 137 19.29 -6.62 -13.29
C GLY A 137 18.49 -7.89 -12.96
N LEU A 138 17.65 -8.38 -13.87
CA LEU A 138 16.73 -9.49 -13.60
C LEU A 138 17.45 -10.81 -13.35
N ARG A 139 16.93 -11.62 -12.41
CA ARG A 139 17.41 -12.99 -12.12
C ARG A 139 16.29 -14.00 -12.37
N ASN A 140 16.64 -15.17 -12.89
CA ASN A 140 15.70 -16.30 -13.03
C ASN A 140 14.41 -15.97 -13.81
N ALA A 141 14.50 -15.33 -14.99
CA ALA A 141 13.36 -14.74 -15.70
C ALA A 141 12.83 -15.59 -16.87
N VAL A 142 11.51 -15.56 -17.11
CA VAL A 142 10.81 -16.38 -18.12
C VAL A 142 9.78 -15.51 -18.86
N GLY A 143 10.07 -15.12 -20.11
CA GLY A 143 9.16 -14.29 -20.94
C GLY A 143 9.47 -12.78 -20.91
N LEU A 144 10.70 -12.41 -21.25
CA LEU A 144 11.27 -11.05 -21.20
C LEU A 144 10.99 -10.22 -22.46
N LYS A 145 10.84 -8.88 -22.35
CA LYS A 145 11.28 -7.91 -23.39
C LYS A 145 11.91 -6.62 -22.83
N ASP A 146 12.93 -6.14 -23.56
CA ASP A 146 13.77 -4.95 -23.31
C ASP A 146 14.61 -4.96 -22.02
N VAL A 147 15.29 -6.09 -21.76
CA VAL A 147 16.26 -6.20 -20.66
C VAL A 147 17.61 -5.55 -20.99
N HIS A 148 18.12 -4.75 -20.05
CA HIS A 148 19.48 -4.18 -20.08
C HIS A 148 20.21 -4.53 -18.77
N ALA A 149 21.44 -5.02 -18.87
CA ALA A 149 22.31 -5.36 -17.74
C ALA A 149 23.01 -4.12 -17.18
#